data_AF-A0A822FAR9-F1
#
_entry.id   AF-A0A822FAR9-F1
#
_cell.length_a   1.000
_cell.length_b   1.000
_cell.length_c   1.000
_cell.angle_alpha   90.00
_cell.angle_beta   90.00
_cell.angle_gamma   90.00
#
_symmetry.space_group_name_H-M   'P 1'
#
loop_
_entity.id
_entity.type
_entity.pdbx_description
1 polymer ?
#
loop_
_entity_poly.entity_id
_entity_poly.type
_entity_poly.pdbx_seq_one_letter_code
_entity_poly.pdbx_strand_id
1 'polypeptide(L)'
;MKLCCEVIEATGRYRYHIKYEIYKINHMLHVLVAQHQLGASDNRLREIAETLSEKLEPAHTKDPSLEPITHDTWQTLMGKQIRSIELAEFFDKELDDRFNGDKKALLVEYLPQLIDGMSAIATHGIIHLGYALRSPSKQSIADALALMVYSYKTLGHMNANKHQV
;
A
#
# COMPACT_ATOMS: atom_id res chain seq x y z
N MET A 1 9.80 5.31 18.75
CA MET A 1 9.18 4.31 17.85
C MET A 1 7.65 4.31 17.91
N LYS A 2 7.01 4.31 19.10
CA LYS A 2 5.54 4.35 19.24
C LYS A 2 4.90 5.55 18.52
N LEU A 3 5.46 6.74 18.67
CA LEU A 3 4.89 7.94 18.02
C LEU A 3 4.98 7.91 16.50
N CYS A 4 6.06 7.40 15.91
CA CYS A 4 6.17 7.24 14.46
C CYS A 4 5.05 6.34 13.92
N CYS A 5 4.70 5.27 14.63
CA CYS A 5 3.54 4.41 14.32
C CYS A 5 2.24 5.21 14.35
N GLU A 6 1.99 5.94 15.43
CA GLU A 6 0.77 6.74 15.62
C GLU A 6 0.60 7.80 14.51
N VAL A 7 1.68 8.48 14.13
CA VAL A 7 1.65 9.49 13.06
C VAL A 7 1.40 8.83 11.70
N ILE A 8 2.04 7.70 11.40
CA ILE A 8 1.81 6.93 10.16
C ILE A 8 0.34 6.50 10.07
N GLU A 9 -0.23 5.97 11.16
CA GLU A 9 -1.62 5.50 11.18
C GLU A 9 -2.61 6.67 11.10
N ALA A 10 -2.35 7.77 11.81
CA ALA A 10 -3.19 8.97 11.76
C ALA A 10 -3.20 9.65 10.38
N THR A 11 -2.17 9.43 9.56
CA THR A 11 -2.03 9.96 8.20
C THR A 11 -2.15 8.89 7.13
N GLY A 12 -2.62 7.70 7.51
CA GLY A 12 -2.72 6.54 6.63
C GLY A 12 -3.94 6.55 5.71
N ARG A 13 -4.25 5.36 5.18
CA ARG A 13 -5.29 5.09 4.17
C ARG A 13 -6.70 5.61 4.47
N TYR A 14 -7.06 5.82 5.73
CA TYR A 14 -8.39 6.35 6.12
C TYR A 14 -8.46 7.87 6.12
N ARG A 15 -7.30 8.54 6.03
CA ARG A 15 -7.22 10.00 5.97
C ARG A 15 -6.84 10.49 4.57
N TYR A 16 -5.89 9.81 3.92
CA TYR A 16 -5.38 10.22 2.61
C TYR A 16 -5.34 9.05 1.64
N HIS A 17 -5.56 9.36 0.36
CA HIS A 17 -5.37 8.38 -0.70
C HIS A 17 -3.93 7.92 -0.81
N ILE A 18 -3.75 6.64 -1.19
CA ILE A 18 -2.43 6.09 -1.47
C ILE A 18 -1.82 6.65 -2.76
N LYS A 19 -2.66 7.22 -3.63
CA LYS A 19 -2.30 7.87 -4.90
C LYS A 19 -3.08 9.17 -5.05
N TYR A 20 -2.41 10.25 -5.43
CA TYR A 20 -3.00 11.59 -5.60
C TYR A 20 -2.48 12.25 -6.89
N GLU A 21 -3.16 13.30 -7.37
CA GLU A 21 -2.85 14.02 -8.62
C GLU A 21 -2.55 13.06 -9.79
N ILE A 22 -3.39 12.02 -9.95
CA ILE A 22 -3.41 11.05 -11.07
C ILE A 22 -2.19 10.13 -11.17
N TYR A 23 -1.02 10.46 -10.63
CA TYR A 23 0.20 9.63 -10.76
C TYR A 23 1.15 9.65 -9.56
N LYS A 24 0.93 10.50 -8.55
CA LYS A 24 1.82 10.59 -7.39
C LYS A 24 1.39 9.59 -6.33
N ILE A 25 2.36 8.91 -5.71
CA ILE A 25 2.11 8.03 -4.57
C ILE A 25 2.26 8.82 -3.29
N ASN A 26 1.39 8.58 -2.32
CA ASN A 26 1.54 9.16 -0.99
C ASN A 26 2.84 8.67 -0.35
N HIS A 27 3.84 9.56 -0.28
CA HIS A 27 5.16 9.27 0.28
C HIS A 27 5.25 9.38 1.80
N MET A 28 4.14 9.65 2.50
CA MET A 28 4.12 9.85 3.96
C MET A 28 4.87 8.74 4.71
N LEU A 29 4.56 7.48 4.41
CA LEU A 29 5.24 6.32 4.99
C LEU A 29 6.75 6.37 4.75
N HIS A 30 7.18 6.64 3.52
CA HIS A 30 8.59 6.64 3.15
C HIS A 30 9.35 7.71 3.92
N VAL A 31 8.82 8.93 3.94
CA VAL A 31 9.47 10.08 4.55
C VAL A 31 9.51 9.93 6.06
N LEU A 32 8.40 9.54 6.70
CA LEU A 32 8.35 9.39 8.16
C LEU A 32 9.27 8.28 8.66
N VAL A 33 9.29 7.12 8.00
CA VAL A 33 10.20 6.03 8.38
C VAL A 33 11.66 6.43 8.15
N ALA A 34 11.99 7.02 7.00
CA ALA A 34 13.36 7.47 6.72
C ALA A 34 13.85 8.52 7.73
N GLN A 35 13.03 9.53 8.04
CA GLN A 35 13.37 10.60 8.97
C GLN A 35 13.52 10.06 10.40
N HIS A 36 12.66 9.14 10.81
CA HIS A 36 12.80 8.48 12.10
C HIS A 36 14.12 7.71 12.21
N GLN A 37 14.49 6.97 11.16
CA GLN A 37 15.76 6.24 11.10
C GLN A 37 16.99 7.15 11.12
N LEU A 38 16.87 8.38 10.60
CA LEU A 38 17.90 9.41 10.67
C LEU A 38 17.93 10.15 12.02
N GLY A 39 17.09 9.76 12.99
CA GLY A 39 17.08 10.35 14.33
C GLY A 39 16.23 11.62 14.47
N ALA A 40 15.30 11.87 13.55
CA ALA A 40 14.35 12.98 13.69
C ALA A 40 13.54 12.85 14.98
N SER A 41 13.33 13.98 15.65
CA SER A 41 12.50 14.05 16.86
C SER A 41 11.02 13.85 16.54
N ASP A 42 10.27 13.49 17.58
CA ASP A 42 8.82 13.33 17.53
C ASP A 42 8.09 14.59 17.01
N ASN A 43 8.51 15.78 17.46
CA ASN A 43 7.96 17.05 16.95
C ASN A 43 8.28 17.23 15.47
N ARG A 44 9.50 16.91 15.04
CA ARG A 44 9.90 17.02 13.64
C ARG A 44 9.08 16.09 12.74
N LEU A 45 8.77 14.88 13.20
CA LEU A 45 7.92 13.94 12.46
C LEU A 45 6.50 14.50 12.29
N ARG A 46 5.95 15.17 13.30
CA ARG A 46 4.63 15.84 13.20
C ARG A 46 4.64 17.00 12.21
N GLU A 47 5.64 17.88 12.27
CA GLU A 47 5.79 19.00 11.32
C GLU A 47 5.88 18.50 9.87
N ILE A 48 6.65 17.44 9.64
CA ILE A 48 6.77 16.80 8.32
C ILE A 48 5.42 16.24 7.89
N ALA A 49 4.71 15.54 8.77
CA ALA A 49 3.40 14.98 8.47
C ALA A 49 2.38 16.06 8.12
N GLU A 50 2.36 17.17 8.86
CA GLU A 50 1.51 18.33 8.57
C GLU A 50 1.83 18.92 7.20
N THR A 51 3.11 19.18 6.93
CA THR A 51 3.57 19.75 5.64
C THR A 51 3.24 18.86 4.45
N LEU A 52 3.44 17.54 4.58
CA LEU A 52 3.11 16.59 3.51
C LEU A 52 1.60 16.51 3.28
N SER A 53 0.81 16.56 4.36
CA SER A 53 -0.65 16.47 4.33
C SER A 53 -1.32 17.58 3.53
N GLU A 54 -0.72 18.77 3.44
CA GLU A 54 -1.24 19.91 2.67
C GLU A 54 -1.45 19.60 1.18
N LYS A 55 -0.72 18.63 0.63
CA LYS A 55 -0.74 18.26 -0.79
C LYS A 55 -1.52 16.98 -1.06
N LEU A 56 -1.97 16.28 -0.02
CA LEU A 56 -2.60 14.98 -0.16
C LEU A 56 -4.11 15.11 -0.36
N GLU A 57 -4.64 14.24 -1.20
CA GLU A 57 -6.08 14.12 -1.41
C GLU A 57 -6.71 13.33 -0.26
N PRO A 58 -7.82 13.82 0.34
CA PRO A 58 -8.55 13.08 1.36
C PRO A 58 -8.99 11.70 0.84
N ALA A 59 -8.90 10.68 1.69
CA ALA A 59 -9.36 9.34 1.37
C ALA A 59 -10.85 9.32 1.00
N HIS A 60 -11.23 8.41 0.09
CA HIS A 60 -12.64 8.16 -0.16
C HIS A 60 -13.26 7.43 1.04
N THR A 61 -14.53 7.72 1.32
CA THR A 61 -15.32 6.91 2.21
C THR A 61 -15.49 5.51 1.61
N LYS A 62 -15.27 4.50 2.45
CA LYS A 62 -15.58 3.10 2.12
C LYS A 62 -17.02 2.99 1.64
N ASP A 63 -17.22 2.27 0.55
CA ASP A 63 -18.56 1.97 0.05
C ASP A 63 -19.07 0.68 0.72
N PRO A 64 -20.06 0.76 1.63
CA PRO A 64 -20.56 -0.42 2.36
C PRO A 64 -21.37 -1.36 1.47
N SER A 65 -21.72 -0.97 0.24
CA SER A 65 -22.45 -1.82 -0.71
C SER A 65 -21.55 -2.78 -1.49
N LEU A 66 -20.23 -2.58 -1.45
CA LEU A 66 -19.28 -3.44 -2.14
C LEU A 66 -19.09 -4.77 -1.41
N GLU A 67 -19.18 -5.86 -2.16
CA GLU A 67 -18.86 -7.19 -1.64
C GLU A 67 -17.42 -7.26 -1.10
N PRO A 68 -17.18 -7.91 0.06
CA PRO A 68 -15.84 -8.08 0.62
C PRO A 68 -14.88 -8.72 -0.37
N ILE A 69 -13.64 -8.23 -0.39
CA ILE A 69 -12.58 -8.89 -1.16
C ILE A 69 -12.16 -10.15 -0.42
N THR A 70 -12.03 -11.25 -1.15
CA THR A 70 -11.68 -12.57 -0.64
C THR A 70 -10.42 -13.09 -1.32
N HIS A 71 -9.89 -14.19 -0.78
CA HIS A 71 -8.75 -14.89 -1.38
C HIS A 71 -9.02 -15.30 -2.84
N ASP A 72 -10.27 -15.60 -3.20
CA ASP A 72 -10.63 -16.02 -4.56
C ASP A 72 -10.85 -14.83 -5.51
N THR A 73 -11.05 -13.61 -4.98
CA THR A 73 -11.51 -12.46 -5.78
C THR A 73 -10.50 -11.32 -5.90
N TRP A 74 -9.49 -11.24 -5.01
CA TRP A 74 -8.56 -10.11 -4.98
C TRP A 74 -7.79 -9.91 -6.30
N GLN A 75 -7.40 -11.00 -6.98
CA GLN A 75 -6.66 -10.94 -8.26
C GLN A 75 -7.45 -10.21 -9.35
N THR A 76 -8.78 -10.25 -9.29
CA THR A 76 -9.65 -9.56 -10.24
C THR A 76 -9.48 -8.04 -10.19
N LEU A 77 -8.84 -7.49 -9.16
CA LEU A 77 -8.60 -6.05 -8.97
C LEU A 77 -7.20 -5.60 -9.41
N MET A 78 -6.32 -6.52 -9.83
CA MET A 78 -4.96 -6.20 -10.23
C MET A 78 -4.93 -5.17 -11.38
N GLY A 79 -4.26 -4.05 -11.13
CA GLY A 79 -4.06 -2.96 -12.10
C GLY A 79 -5.29 -2.09 -12.36
N LYS A 80 -6.44 -2.36 -11.73
CA LYS A 80 -7.70 -1.62 -11.96
C LYS A 80 -7.73 -0.25 -11.29
N GLN A 81 -6.80 0.05 -10.38
CA GLN A 81 -6.73 1.32 -9.66
C GLN A 81 -8.04 1.71 -8.94
N ILE A 82 -8.71 0.73 -8.35
CA ILE A 82 -9.93 0.90 -7.54
C ILE A 82 -9.80 0.14 -6.22
N ARG A 83 -10.68 0.45 -5.26
CA ARG A 83 -10.83 -0.30 -4.00
C ARG A 83 -9.55 -0.45 -3.17
N SER A 84 -8.71 0.58 -3.14
CA SER A 84 -7.41 0.54 -2.44
C SER A 84 -7.55 0.28 -0.93
N ILE A 85 -8.54 0.91 -0.28
CA ILE A 85 -8.81 0.75 1.15
C ILE A 85 -9.28 -0.68 1.44
N GLU A 86 -10.22 -1.19 0.64
CA GLU A 86 -10.76 -2.54 0.80
C GLU A 86 -9.69 -3.61 0.51
N LEU A 87 -8.77 -3.36 -0.43
CA LEU A 87 -7.62 -4.23 -0.67
C LEU A 87 -6.69 -4.27 0.54
N ALA A 88 -6.43 -3.14 1.19
CA ALA A 88 -5.63 -3.09 2.41
C ALA A 88 -6.32 -3.84 3.56
N GLU A 89 -7.63 -3.64 3.74
CA GLU A 89 -8.42 -4.36 4.74
C GLU A 89 -8.44 -5.88 4.48
N PHE A 90 -8.47 -6.30 3.22
CA PHE A 90 -8.31 -7.70 2.86
C PHE A 90 -6.95 -8.24 3.33
N PHE A 91 -5.85 -7.55 3.06
CA PHE A 91 -4.52 -8.00 3.51
C PHE A 91 -4.34 -7.95 5.03
N ASP A 92 -4.99 -7.01 5.74
CA ASP A 92 -5.03 -7.01 7.20
C ASP A 92 -5.76 -8.25 7.72
N LYS A 93 -6.93 -8.57 7.15
CA LYS A 93 -7.71 -9.76 7.51
C LYS A 93 -6.93 -11.04 7.24
N GLU A 94 -6.26 -11.12 6.08
CA GLU A 94 -5.40 -12.25 5.73
C GLU A 94 -4.26 -12.44 6.73
N LEU A 95 -3.58 -11.34 7.07
CA LEU A 95 -2.50 -11.34 8.04
C LEU A 95 -2.96 -11.88 9.40
N ASP A 96 -4.07 -11.37 9.92
CA ASP A 96 -4.55 -11.73 11.25
C ASP A 96 -5.22 -13.12 11.26
N ASP A 97 -6.14 -13.41 10.34
CA ASP A 97 -6.99 -14.60 10.38
C ASP A 97 -6.30 -15.86 9.82
N ARG A 98 -5.56 -15.75 8.70
CA ARG A 98 -4.92 -16.90 8.05
C ARG A 98 -3.49 -17.11 8.52
N PHE A 99 -2.76 -16.03 8.77
CA PHE A 99 -1.32 -16.08 9.08
C PHE A 99 -1.00 -15.76 10.55
N ASN A 100 -2.00 -15.53 11.42
CA ASN A 100 -1.80 -15.24 12.84
C ASN A 100 -0.79 -14.11 13.12
N GLY A 101 -0.78 -13.08 12.28
CA GLY A 101 0.16 -11.97 12.35
C GLY A 101 1.55 -12.24 11.76
N ASP A 102 1.79 -13.41 11.13
CA ASP A 102 3.06 -13.71 10.47
C ASP A 102 3.18 -12.98 9.12
N LYS A 103 3.84 -11.82 9.17
CA LYS A 103 4.17 -10.99 8.03
C LYS A 103 4.98 -11.74 6.96
N LYS A 104 5.87 -12.66 7.36
CA LYS A 104 6.71 -13.41 6.41
C LYS A 104 5.86 -14.41 5.65
N ALA A 105 4.98 -15.13 6.35
CA ALA A 105 4.07 -16.08 5.71
C ALA A 105 3.13 -15.38 4.71
N LEU A 106 2.56 -14.23 5.08
CA LEU A 106 1.76 -13.39 4.18
C LEU A 106 2.55 -13.00 2.91
N LEU A 107 3.80 -12.55 3.06
CA LEU A 107 4.61 -12.15 1.91
C LEU A 107 4.99 -13.34 1.02
N VAL A 108 5.25 -14.52 1.60
CA VAL A 108 5.52 -15.74 0.83
C VAL A 108 4.32 -16.14 -0.03
N GLU A 109 3.09 -15.96 0.47
CA GLU A 109 1.85 -16.23 -0.26
C GLU A 109 1.64 -15.27 -1.44
N TYR A 110 1.74 -13.96 -1.17
CA TYR A 110 1.24 -12.94 -2.10
C TYR A 110 2.32 -12.33 -3.00
N LEU A 111 3.53 -12.15 -2.49
CA LEU A 111 4.58 -11.43 -3.23
C LEU A 111 4.96 -12.09 -4.57
N PRO A 112 5.05 -13.43 -4.70
CA PRO A 112 5.37 -14.07 -5.99
C PRO A 112 4.42 -13.70 -7.13
N GLN A 113 3.15 -13.40 -6.82
CA GLN A 113 2.12 -13.05 -7.79
C GLN A 113 2.10 -11.55 -8.12
N LEU A 114 2.79 -10.73 -7.33
CA LEU A 114 2.81 -9.27 -7.44
C LEU A 114 4.15 -8.74 -7.96
N ILE A 115 5.22 -9.54 -7.85
CA ILE A 115 6.59 -9.09 -8.10
C ILE A 115 6.86 -8.79 -9.58
N ASP A 116 6.20 -9.48 -10.50
CA ASP A 116 6.29 -9.17 -11.94
C ASP A 116 5.62 -7.84 -12.29
N GLY A 117 4.63 -7.42 -11.49
CA GLY A 117 4.01 -6.11 -11.48
C GLY A 117 4.89 -4.98 -10.93
N MET A 118 6.11 -5.26 -10.45
CA MET A 118 6.95 -4.28 -9.74
C MET A 118 7.33 -3.04 -10.56
N SER A 119 7.26 -3.11 -11.89
CA SER A 119 7.57 -1.96 -12.74
C SER A 119 6.50 -0.88 -12.73
N ALA A 120 5.31 -1.22 -12.23
CA ALA A 120 4.21 -0.28 -12.05
C ALA A 120 4.62 0.96 -11.26
N ILE A 121 4.08 2.11 -11.67
CA ILE A 121 4.30 3.43 -11.02
C ILE A 121 5.78 3.61 -10.67
N ALA A 122 6.68 3.29 -11.61
CA ALA A 122 8.13 3.41 -11.44
C ALA A 122 8.63 2.82 -10.10
N THR A 123 8.28 1.56 -9.82
CA THR A 123 8.72 0.77 -8.65
C THR A 123 8.25 1.27 -7.28
N HIS A 124 7.34 2.24 -7.22
CA HIS A 124 6.87 2.78 -5.94
C HIS A 124 6.24 1.71 -5.04
N GLY A 125 5.53 0.72 -5.60
CA GLY A 125 4.95 -0.37 -4.81
C GLY A 125 5.99 -1.16 -4.00
N ILE A 126 7.11 -1.54 -4.62
CA ILE A 126 8.17 -2.29 -3.92
C ILE A 126 8.98 -1.40 -2.97
N ILE A 127 9.19 -0.13 -3.31
CA ILE A 127 9.80 0.85 -2.40
C ILE A 127 8.92 1.02 -1.15
N HIS A 128 7.60 1.14 -1.33
CA HIS A 128 6.63 1.25 -0.25
C HIS A 128 6.65 0.03 0.66
N LEU A 129 6.70 -1.18 0.09
CA LEU A 129 6.87 -2.41 0.85
C LEU A 129 8.18 -2.44 1.65
N GLY A 130 9.28 -1.96 1.06
CA GLY A 130 10.57 -1.85 1.76
C GLY A 130 10.52 -0.93 2.99
N TYR A 131 9.79 0.17 2.93
CA TYR A 131 9.55 1.05 4.08
C TYR A 131 8.54 0.45 5.07
N ALA A 132 7.49 -0.21 4.58
CA ALA A 132 6.52 -0.90 5.42
C ALA A 132 7.16 -1.98 6.30
N LEU A 133 8.13 -2.73 5.76
CA LEU A 133 8.91 -3.71 6.52
C LEU A 133 9.78 -3.09 7.64
N ARG A 134 10.12 -1.81 7.50
CA ARG A 134 10.89 -1.02 8.48
C ARG A 134 9.98 -0.19 9.39
N SER A 135 8.69 -0.15 9.10
CA SER A 135 7.68 0.56 9.88
C SER A 135 7.27 -0.27 11.10
N PRO A 136 7.06 0.37 12.26
CA PRO A 136 6.45 -0.28 13.42
C PRO A 136 4.95 -0.60 13.19
N SER A 137 4.29 0.02 12.21
CA SER A 137 2.87 -0.21 11.94
C SER A 137 2.64 -1.55 11.26
N LYS A 138 1.69 -2.33 11.81
CA LYS A 138 1.26 -3.60 11.21
C LYS A 138 0.52 -3.37 9.89
N GLN A 139 -0.24 -2.28 9.81
CA GLN A 139 -1.07 -1.91 8.67
C GLN A 139 -0.25 -1.55 7.42
N SER A 140 0.98 -1.06 7.59
CA SER A 140 1.80 -0.60 6.45
C SER A 140 2.11 -1.70 5.43
N ILE A 141 2.19 -2.98 5.86
CA ILE A 141 2.43 -4.08 4.92
C ILE A 141 1.19 -4.36 4.08
N ALA A 142 0.00 -4.30 4.69
CA ALA A 142 -1.25 -4.43 3.97
C ALA A 142 -1.44 -3.29 2.97
N ASP A 143 -1.12 -2.05 3.35
CA ASP A 143 -1.12 -0.90 2.44
C ASP A 143 -0.17 -1.11 1.25
N ALA A 144 1.03 -1.64 1.50
CA ALA A 144 2.00 -1.91 0.46
C ALA A 144 1.53 -2.99 -0.53
N LEU A 145 0.98 -4.10 -0.04
CA LEU A 145 0.42 -5.15 -0.89
C LEU A 145 -0.80 -4.64 -1.67
N ALA A 146 -1.67 -3.86 -1.03
CA ALA A 146 -2.78 -3.19 -1.69
C ALA A 146 -2.31 -2.27 -2.82
N LEU A 147 -1.25 -1.49 -2.59
CA LEU A 147 -0.64 -0.65 -3.64
C LEU A 147 -0.12 -1.48 -4.81
N MET A 148 0.53 -2.62 -4.54
CA MET A 148 1.03 -3.51 -5.58
C MET A 148 -0.11 -4.11 -6.41
N VAL A 149 -1.22 -4.54 -5.81
CA VAL A 149 -2.43 -4.97 -6.54
C VAL A 149 -3.02 -3.80 -7.32
N TYR A 150 -3.28 -2.68 -6.65
CA TYR A 150 -3.92 -1.49 -7.21
C TYR A 150 -3.20 -0.98 -8.46
N SER A 151 -1.87 -0.98 -8.44
CA SER A 151 -1.03 -0.43 -9.49
C SER A 151 -0.50 -1.46 -10.50
N TYR A 152 -0.72 -2.75 -10.26
CA TYR A 152 -0.05 -3.86 -10.94
C TYR A 152 0.09 -3.66 -12.46
N LYS A 153 1.33 -3.79 -12.95
CA LYS A 153 1.66 -3.77 -14.37
C LYS A 153 2.98 -4.49 -14.63
N THR A 154 2.92 -5.54 -15.43
CA THR A 154 4.09 -6.35 -15.78
C THR A 154 5.05 -5.58 -16.68
N LEU A 155 6.35 -5.78 -16.49
CA LEU A 155 7.37 -5.31 -17.43
C LEU A 155 7.42 -6.23 -18.67
N GLY A 156 6.46 -6.07 -19.59
CA GLY A 156 6.58 -6.63 -20.95
C GLY A 156 5.88 -7.95 -21.28
N HIS A 157 4.62 -8.18 -20.87
CA HIS A 157 3.79 -9.10 -21.64
C HIS A 157 3.44 -8.47 -23.00
N MET A 158 4.05 -8.95 -24.08
CA MET A 158 3.45 -8.81 -25.41
C MET A 158 2.10 -9.53 -25.36
N ASN A 159 1.02 -8.84 -25.76
CA ASN A 159 -0.28 -9.47 -25.95
C ASN A 159 -0.11 -10.69 -26.87
N ALA A 160 -0.14 -11.90 -26.32
CA ALA A 160 -0.14 -13.13 -27.12
C ALA A 160 -1.43 -13.28 -27.96
N ASN A 161 -2.43 -12.42 -27.75
CA ASN A 161 -3.73 -12.46 -28.43
C ASN A 161 -3.92 -11.29 -29.42
N LYS A 162 -2.99 -11.09 -30.37
CA LYS A 162 -3.23 -10.19 -31.52
C LYS A 162 -3.27 -10.89 -32.89
N HIS A 163 -3.29 -12.23 -32.94
CA HIS A 163 -3.53 -12.97 -34.19
C HIS A 163 -4.45 -14.17 -33.97
N GLN A 164 -5.76 -13.90 -33.84
CA GLN A 164 -6.75 -14.81 -34.39
C GLN A 164 -7.62 -13.97 -35.33
N VAL A 165 -7.46 -14.26 -36.62
CA VAL A 165 -8.24 -13.76 -37.76
C VAL A 165 -9.61 -14.40 -37.72
#